data_AF-A0A0P1FJ88-F1
#
_entry.id   AF-A0A0P1FJ88-F1
#
_cell.length_a   1.000
_cell.length_b   1.000
_cell.length_c   1.000
_cell.angle_alpha   90.00
_cell.angle_beta   90.00
_cell.angle_gamma   90.00
#
_symmetry.space_group_name_H-M   'P 1'
#
loop_
_entity.id
_entity.type
_entity.pdbx_description
1 polymer ?
#
loop_
_entity_poly.entity_id
_entity_poly.type
_entity_poly.pdbx_seq_one_letter_code
_entity_poly.pdbx_strand_id
1 'polypeptide(L)'
;MTYLKLTAYAAFVLSVIVLIVAIANEAVLLIGGSIWAALIGIAMLAASEAIGYLREMRDALVGARSDIDTASAQDRGAQSTDTAPELRSITEISNDLERIKTRM
;
A
#
# COMPACT_ATOMS: atom_id res chain seq x y z
N MET A 1 -0.28 -13.72 7.57
CA MET A 1 -1.01 -13.67 6.29
C MET A 1 -1.17 -15.02 5.60
N THR A 2 -0.38 -16.03 5.97
CA THR A 2 -0.45 -17.39 5.39
C THR A 2 -1.83 -18.02 5.51
N TYR A 3 -2.52 -17.84 6.64
CA TYR A 3 -3.85 -18.43 6.86
C TYR A 3 -4.93 -17.87 5.91
N LEU A 4 -4.90 -16.57 5.59
CA LEU A 4 -5.91 -15.95 4.71
C LEU A 4 -5.70 -16.32 3.23
N LYS A 5 -4.43 -16.50 2.83
CA LYS A 5 -4.10 -17.04 1.50
C LYS A 5 -4.49 -18.52 1.39
N LEU A 6 -4.26 -19.31 2.44
CA LEU A 6 -4.67 -20.72 2.49
C LEU A 6 -6.18 -20.88 2.33
N THR A 7 -6.98 -20.06 3.02
CA THR A 7 -8.45 -20.09 2.88
C THR A 7 -8.92 -19.64 1.50
N ALA A 8 -8.23 -18.68 0.87
CA ALA A 8 -8.52 -18.29 -0.51
C ALA A 8 -8.27 -19.45 -1.50
N TYR A 9 -7.14 -20.16 -1.36
CA TYR A 9 -6.85 -21.33 -2.19
C TYR A 9 -7.86 -22.47 -1.95
N ALA A 10 -8.26 -22.71 -0.70
CA ALA A 10 -9.30 -23.69 -0.39
C ALA A 10 -10.63 -23.33 -1.08
N ALA A 11 -11.02 -22.05 -1.10
CA ALA A 11 -12.21 -21.58 -1.79
C ALA A 11 -12.14 -21.79 -3.31
N PHE A 12 -10.96 -21.58 -3.93
CA PHE A 12 -10.76 -21.88 -5.35
C PHE A 12 -10.85 -23.37 -5.66
N VAL A 13 -10.21 -24.23 -4.84
CA VAL A 13 -10.30 -25.68 -5.02
C VAL A 13 -11.75 -26.15 -4.90
N LEU A 14 -12.48 -25.63 -3.90
CA LEU A 14 -13.87 -25.98 -3.67
C LEU A 14 -14.77 -25.50 -4.83
N SER A 15 -14.51 -24.30 -5.37
CA SER A 15 -15.18 -23.80 -6.58
C SER A 15 -15.01 -24.75 -7.76
N VAL A 16 -13.78 -25.21 -8.03
CA VAL A 16 -13.49 -26.15 -9.13
C VAL A 16 -14.20 -27.48 -8.92
N ILE A 17 -14.17 -28.03 -7.70
CA ILE A 17 -14.86 -29.29 -7.38
C ILE A 17 -16.37 -29.14 -7.61
N VAL A 18 -16.98 -28.05 -7.12
CA VAL A 18 -18.41 -27.79 -7.30
C VAL A 18 -18.76 -27.62 -8.78
N LEU A 19 -17.90 -26.96 -9.57
CA LEU A 19 -18.10 -26.82 -11.01
C LEU A 19 -18.08 -28.18 -11.73
N ILE A 20 -17.11 -29.05 -11.39
CA ILE A 20 -17.03 -30.41 -11.97
C ILE A 20 -18.30 -31.21 -11.64
N VAL A 21 -18.73 -31.17 -10.38
CA VAL A 21 -19.96 -31.85 -9.93
C VAL A 21 -21.20 -31.27 -10.61
N ALA A 22 -21.25 -29.96 -10.82
CA ALA A 22 -22.35 -29.28 -11.50
C ALA A 22 -22.47 -29.73 -12.96
N ILE A 23 -21.34 -29.81 -13.69
CA ILE A 23 -21.31 -30.28 -15.08
C ILE A 23 -21.71 -31.75 -15.15
N ALA A 24 -21.19 -32.58 -14.25
CA ALA A 24 -21.47 -34.02 -14.23
C ALA A 24 -22.95 -34.36 -13.97
N ASN A 25 -23.68 -33.49 -13.27
CA ASN A 25 -25.09 -33.70 -12.92
C ASN A 25 -26.06 -32.78 -13.69
N GLU A 26 -25.60 -32.07 -14.73
CA GLU A 26 -26.37 -31.06 -15.48
C GLU A 26 -27.07 -30.02 -14.58
N ALA A 27 -26.49 -29.76 -13.41
CA ALA A 27 -27.10 -28.96 -12.35
C ALA A 27 -26.69 -27.49 -12.50
N VAL A 28 -27.39 -26.76 -13.37
CA VAL A 28 -27.11 -25.35 -13.72
C VAL A 28 -27.04 -24.44 -12.48
N LEU A 29 -27.84 -24.69 -11.44
CA LEU A 29 -27.82 -23.92 -10.20
C LEU A 29 -26.48 -24.03 -9.44
N LEU A 30 -25.81 -25.18 -9.50
CA LEU A 30 -24.51 -25.39 -8.86
C LEU A 30 -23.37 -24.65 -9.58
N ILE A 31 -23.54 -24.36 -10.88
CA ILE A 31 -22.59 -23.52 -11.64
C ILE A 31 -22.55 -22.11 -11.03
N GLY A 32 -23.71 -21.53 -10.70
CA GLY A 32 -23.78 -20.24 -10.00
C GLY A 32 -23.04 -20.27 -8.66
N GLY A 33 -23.21 -21.34 -7.89
CA GLY A 33 -22.49 -21.56 -6.62
C GLY A 33 -20.97 -21.61 -6.79
N SER A 34 -20.48 -22.24 -7.86
CA SER A 34 -19.04 -22.31 -8.15
C SER A 34 -18.44 -20.93 -8.45
N ILE A 35 -19.16 -20.08 -9.17
CA ILE A 35 -18.74 -18.71 -9.49
C ILE A 35 -18.67 -17.87 -8.22
N TRP A 36 -19.68 -17.95 -7.36
CA TRP A 36 -19.68 -17.25 -6.07
C TRP A 36 -18.52 -17.70 -5.18
N ALA A 37 -18.22 -19.00 -5.12
CA ALA A 37 -17.07 -19.50 -4.38
C ALA A 37 -15.73 -18.95 -4.91
N ALA A 38 -15.59 -18.84 -6.24
CA ALA A 38 -14.41 -18.23 -6.86
C ALA A 38 -14.27 -16.74 -6.50
N LEU A 39 -15.37 -15.98 -6.54
CA LEU A 39 -15.38 -14.56 -6.17
C LEU A 39 -14.99 -14.35 -4.70
N ILE A 40 -15.46 -15.22 -3.80
CA ILE A 40 -15.06 -15.20 -2.38
C ILE A 40 -13.55 -15.47 -2.23
N GLY A 41 -13.00 -16.42 -2.99
CA GLY A 41 -11.56 -16.68 -3.04
C GLY A 41 -10.76 -15.44 -3.47
N ILE A 42 -11.20 -14.75 -4.53
CA ILE A 42 -10.59 -13.50 -5.00
C ILE A 42 -10.67 -12.41 -3.92
N ALA A 43 -11.83 -12.24 -3.29
CA ALA A 43 -12.03 -11.24 -2.25
C ALA A 43 -11.13 -11.49 -1.02
N MET A 44 -10.94 -12.74 -0.60
CA MET A 44 -10.02 -13.10 0.47
C MET A 44 -8.56 -12.79 0.11
N LEU A 45 -8.18 -13.00 -1.15
CA LEU A 45 -6.83 -12.70 -1.63
C LEU A 45 -6.57 -11.19 -1.61
N ALA A 46 -7.53 -10.40 -2.13
CA ALA A 46 -7.49 -8.95 -2.07
C ALA A 46 -7.46 -8.42 -0.63
N ALA A 47 -8.24 -9.02 0.27
CA ALA A 47 -8.22 -8.67 1.70
C ALA A 47 -6.85 -8.93 2.34
N SER A 48 -6.18 -10.04 1.97
CA SER A 48 -4.83 -10.32 2.45
C SER A 48 -3.85 -9.22 2.06
N GLU A 49 -3.99 -8.67 0.86
CA GLU A 49 -3.10 -7.64 0.32
C GLU A 49 -3.40 -6.27 0.91
N ALA A 50 -4.68 -5.94 1.08
CA ALA A 50 -5.12 -4.73 1.79
C ALA A 50 -4.61 -4.68 3.23
N ILE A 51 -4.65 -5.81 3.96
CA ILE A 51 -4.08 -5.89 5.32
C ILE A 51 -2.55 -5.70 5.26
N GLY A 52 -1.89 -6.09 4.16
CA GLY A 52 -0.46 -5.85 3.91
C GLY A 52 -0.15 -4.37 3.88
N TYR A 53 -0.84 -3.64 3.00
CA TYR A 53 -0.68 -2.19 2.88
C TYR A 53 -1.05 -1.45 4.17
N LEU A 54 -2.11 -1.85 4.87
CA LEU A 54 -2.47 -1.26 6.16
C LEU A 54 -1.38 -1.48 7.21
N ARG A 55 -0.71 -2.64 7.19
CA ARG A 55 0.40 -2.92 8.09
C ARG A 55 1.63 -2.10 7.73
N GLU A 56 1.94 -1.95 6.45
CA GLU A 56 3.03 -1.09 5.98
C GLU A 56 2.78 0.38 6.35
N MET A 57 1.56 0.89 6.15
CA MET A 57 1.19 2.24 6.58
C MET A 57 1.34 2.39 8.10
N ARG A 58 0.86 1.43 8.88
CA ARG A 58 1.03 1.43 10.34
C ARG A 58 2.51 1.45 10.72
N ASP A 59 3.32 0.61 10.10
CA ASP A 59 4.75 0.50 10.42
C ASP A 59 5.51 1.77 10.00
N ALA A 60 5.13 2.41 8.89
CA ALA A 60 5.67 3.71 8.49
C ALA A 60 5.29 4.83 9.49
N LEU A 61 4.04 4.85 9.97
CA LEU A 61 3.57 5.82 10.97
C LEU A 61 4.24 5.62 12.34
N VAL A 62 4.46 4.37 12.75
CA VAL A 62 5.15 4.06 14.02
C VAL A 62 6.66 4.31 13.92
N GLY A 63 7.28 3.95 12.80
CA GLY A 63 8.70 4.23 12.53
C GLY A 63 9.01 5.73 12.48
N ALA A 64 8.15 6.52 11.81
CA ALA A 64 8.26 7.98 11.79
C ALA A 64 8.15 8.60 13.19
N ARG A 65 7.36 8.00 14.10
CA ARG A 65 7.25 8.46 15.49
C ARG A 65 8.54 8.21 16.28
N SER A 66 9.23 7.10 16.00
CA SER A 66 10.53 6.80 16.62
C SER A 66 11.60 7.79 16.17
N ASP A 67 11.64 8.16 14.88
CA ASP A 67 12.62 9.12 14.37
C ASP A 67 12.38 10.56 14.87
N ILE A 68 11.14 10.94 15.19
CA ILE A 68 10.84 12.25 15.80
C ILE A 68 11.35 12.31 17.24
N ASP A 69 11.27 11.21 18.01
CA ASP A 69 11.82 11.14 19.36
C ASP A 69 13.36 11.11 19.35
N THR A 70 14.00 10.46 18.38
CA THR A 70 15.47 10.51 18.21
C THR A 70 15.96 11.85 17.69
N ALA A 71 15.22 12.53 16.80
CA ALA A 71 15.56 13.89 16.37
C ALA A 71 15.48 14.88 17.54
N SER A 72 14.54 14.68 18.46
CA SER A 72 14.39 15.50 19.67
C SER A 72 15.42 15.18 20.76
N ALA A 73 15.99 13.97 20.77
CA ALA A 73 17.06 13.56 21.68
C ALA A 73 18.46 13.91 21.14
N GLN A 74 18.63 13.96 19.81
CA GLN A 74 19.89 14.32 19.16
C GLN A 74 20.13 15.83 19.09
N ASP A 75 19.08 16.64 19.26
CA ASP A 75 19.16 18.11 19.33
C ASP A 75 19.65 18.67 20.68
N ARG A 76 19.98 17.80 21.66
CA ARG A 76 20.62 18.22 22.94
C ARG A 76 22.08 17.79 23.08
N GLY A 77 22.66 17.14 22.07
CA GLY A 77 24.00 16.55 22.17
C GLY A 77 25.05 17.07 21.17
N ALA A 78 24.65 17.81 20.13
CA ALA A 78 25.58 18.25 19.09
C ALA A 78 25.66 19.78 19.04
N GLN A 79 26.42 20.34 19.97
CA GLN A 79 26.90 21.72 19.87
C GLN A 79 27.86 21.82 18.68
N SER A 80 27.59 22.80 17.80
CA SER A 80 28.53 23.42 16.86
C SER A 80 28.81 22.68 15.54
N THR A 81 27.97 22.88 14.52
CA THR A 81 28.49 23.34 13.22
C THR A 81 27.46 24.22 12.52
N ASP A 82 27.91 25.45 12.29
CA ASP A 82 27.30 26.54 11.54
C ASP A 82 27.04 26.14 10.08
N THR A 83 25.78 25.99 9.68
CA THR A 83 25.34 26.21 8.28
C THR A 83 23.84 26.44 8.24
N ALA A 84 23.41 27.70 8.29
CA ALA A 84 22.08 28.08 7.88
C ALA A 84 21.86 27.69 6.40
N PRO A 85 20.68 27.18 6.01
CA PRO A 85 20.36 27.07 4.59
C PRO A 85 20.33 28.48 4.02
N GLU A 86 21.21 28.75 3.05
CA GLU A 86 21.32 30.04 2.37
C GLU A 86 19.94 30.39 1.80
N LEU A 87 19.24 31.34 2.43
CA LEU A 87 17.97 31.87 1.93
C LEU A 87 18.28 32.59 0.62
N ARG A 88 18.06 31.92 -0.51
CA ARG A 88 18.03 32.52 -1.84
C ARG A 88 17.22 33.83 -1.77
N SER A 89 17.88 34.94 -2.08
CA SER A 89 17.27 36.26 -2.03
C SER A 89 16.10 36.31 -3.02
N ILE A 90 14.99 36.93 -2.61
CA ILE A 90 13.79 37.15 -3.44
C ILE A 90 14.16 37.83 -4.77
N THR A 91 15.24 38.61 -4.79
CA THR A 91 15.79 39.27 -5.98
C THR A 91 16.36 38.29 -7.02
N GLU A 92 16.91 37.15 -6.59
CA GLU A 92 17.39 36.11 -7.51
C GLU A 92 16.22 35.37 -8.15
N ILE A 93 15.16 35.10 -7.37
CA ILE A 93 13.95 34.45 -7.86
C ILE A 93 13.21 35.34 -8.88
N SER A 94 13.18 36.66 -8.65
CA SER A 94 12.55 37.58 -9.61
C SER A 94 13.31 37.69 -10.93
N ASN A 95 14.65 37.68 -10.89
CA ASN A 95 15.48 37.72 -12.10
C ASN A 95 15.36 36.44 -12.93
N ASP A 96 15.23 35.27 -12.29
CA ASP A 96 15.01 34.01 -13.00
C ASP A 96 13.61 33.97 -13.67
N LEU A 97 12.59 34.52 -13.01
CA LEU A 97 11.24 34.65 -13.58
C LEU A 97 11.23 35.54 -14.83
N GLU A 98 11.96 36.66 -14.81
CA GLU A 98 12.08 37.56 -15.95
C GLU A 98 12.84 36.91 -17.11
N ARG A 99 13.90 36.14 -16.82
CA ARG A 99 14.62 35.35 -17.84
C ARG A 99 13.75 34.29 -18.51
N ILE A 100 12.89 33.61 -17.76
CA ILE A 100 11.97 32.61 -18.32
C ILE A 100 10.91 33.28 -19.19
N LYS A 101 10.37 34.43 -18.76
CA LYS A 101 9.36 35.19 -19.52
C LYS A 101 9.90 35.73 -20.85
N THR A 102 11.19 36.08 -20.92
CA THR A 102 11.81 36.62 -22.14
C THR A 102 12.18 35.53 -23.16
N ARG A 103 12.09 34.24 -22.80
CA ARG A 103 12.34 33.10 -23.70
C ARG A 103 11.06 32.45 -24.27
N MET A 104 9.88 32.85 -23.79
CA MET A 104 8.58 32.52 -24.39
C MET A 104 8.14 33.65 -25.32
#